data_AF-A0A3D1GRZ6-F1
#
_entry.id   AF-A0A3D1GRZ6-F1
#
_cell.length_a   1.000
_cell.length_b   1.000
_cell.length_c   1.000
_cell.angle_alpha   90.00
_cell.angle_beta   90.00
_cell.angle_gamma   90.00
#
_symmetry.space_group_name_H-M   'P 1'
#
loop_
_entity.id
_entity.type
_entity.pdbx_description
1 polymer ?
#
loop_
_entity_poly.entity_id
_entity_poly.type
_entity_poly.pdbx_seq_one_letter_code
_entity_poly.pdbx_strand_id
1 'polypeptide(L)'
;AVKHVQIAPHLYCGPIVAAANIQLAAATSNFLIIEMIDKMDGFHAELLSSKIEIDKGRVLIPTAPGLGVELNEEVARAHPYHGDQLHLEMGQTPFDPARNRHFAGG
;
A
#
# COMPACT_ATOMS: atom_id res chain seq x y z
N ALA A 1 -6.24 15.30 27.04
CA ALA A 1 -7.48 14.52 26.85
C ALA A 1 -7.23 13.42 25.83
N VAL A 2 -7.63 12.18 26.11
CA VAL A 2 -7.57 11.05 25.15
C VAL A 2 -8.76 11.16 24.20
N LYS A 3 -8.54 11.06 22.88
CA LYS A 3 -9.59 11.30 21.86
C LYS A 3 -10.35 10.05 21.41
N HIS A 4 -10.01 8.84 21.88
CA HIS A 4 -10.64 7.56 21.49
C HIS A 4 -10.78 7.35 19.97
N VAL A 5 -9.76 7.75 19.20
CA VAL A 5 -9.72 7.58 17.74
C VAL A 5 -8.72 6.47 17.39
N GLN A 6 -9.07 5.64 16.42
CA GLN A 6 -8.17 4.61 15.87
C GLN A 6 -7.50 5.08 14.58
N ILE A 7 -6.43 4.41 14.19
CA ILE A 7 -5.74 4.63 12.91
C ILE A 7 -5.94 3.45 11.96
N ALA A 8 -6.13 3.77 10.68
CA ALA A 8 -6.11 2.82 9.58
C ALA A 8 -5.11 3.30 8.52
N PRO A 9 -3.84 2.84 8.55
CA PRO A 9 -2.82 3.32 7.63
C PRO A 9 -3.19 3.03 6.17
N HIS A 10 -3.19 4.09 5.36
CA HIS A 10 -3.48 4.04 3.91
C HIS A 10 -2.30 3.50 3.12
N LEU A 11 -2.58 2.77 2.03
CA LEU A 11 -1.61 2.21 1.11
C LEU A 11 -2.14 2.19 -0.33
N TYR A 12 -1.72 3.18 -1.11
CA TYR A 12 -1.85 3.18 -2.57
C TYR A 12 -0.51 3.58 -3.21
N CYS A 13 0.54 2.78 -2.94
CA CYS A 13 1.90 3.03 -3.40
C CYS A 13 2.75 1.74 -3.29
N GLY A 14 4.07 1.88 -3.06
CA GLY A 14 5.01 0.76 -3.07
C GLY A 14 5.14 -0.01 -1.74
N PRO A 15 5.82 -1.18 -1.77
CA PRO A 15 5.91 -2.09 -0.63
C PRO A 15 6.73 -1.54 0.56
N ILE A 16 7.58 -0.53 0.35
CA ILE A 16 8.32 0.13 1.43
C ILE A 16 7.37 0.91 2.36
N VAL A 17 6.34 1.57 1.82
CA VAL A 17 5.32 2.24 2.64
C VAL A 17 4.46 1.20 3.37
N ALA A 18 4.16 0.06 2.73
CA ALA A 18 3.49 -1.04 3.40
C ALA A 18 4.29 -1.53 4.62
N ALA A 19 5.61 -1.73 4.48
CA ALA A 19 6.49 -2.11 5.59
C ALA A 19 6.50 -1.05 6.71
N ALA A 20 6.59 0.24 6.37
CA ALA A 20 6.51 1.32 7.35
C ALA A 20 5.16 1.35 8.10
N ASN A 21 4.05 1.15 7.38
CA ASN A 21 2.71 1.06 7.98
C ASN A 21 2.59 -0.13 8.93
N ILE A 22 3.20 -1.28 8.60
CA ILE A 22 3.23 -2.47 9.48
C ILE A 22 3.97 -2.14 10.78
N GLN A 23 5.13 -1.50 10.71
CA GLN A 23 5.89 -1.09 11.89
C GLN A 23 5.09 -0.11 12.77
N LEU A 24 4.42 0.88 12.15
CA LEU A 24 3.53 1.80 12.87
C LEU A 24 2.37 1.07 13.55
N ALA A 25 1.71 0.15 12.84
CA ALA A 25 0.61 -0.65 13.37
C ALA A 25 1.03 -1.53 14.55
N ALA A 26 2.19 -2.17 14.45
CA ALA A 26 2.76 -3.00 15.51
C ALA A 26 3.15 -2.20 16.78
N ALA A 27 3.56 -0.94 16.59
CA ALA A 27 4.01 -0.07 17.68
C ALA A 27 2.90 0.78 18.33
N THR A 28 1.65 0.65 17.89
CA THR A 28 0.56 1.55 18.26
C THR A 28 -0.62 0.80 18.88
N SER A 29 -1.14 1.28 20.01
CA SER A 29 -2.25 0.63 20.73
C SER A 29 -3.64 0.92 20.18
N ASN A 30 -3.80 1.94 19.32
CA ASN A 30 -5.07 2.33 18.71
C ASN A 30 -5.14 1.99 17.20
N PHE A 31 -4.49 0.91 16.77
CA PHE A 31 -4.64 0.35 15.43
C PHE A 31 -6.07 -0.20 15.19
N LEU A 32 -6.61 -0.02 13.98
CA LEU A 32 -7.88 -0.62 13.54
C LEU A 32 -7.67 -1.72 12.50
N ILE A 33 -7.11 -1.34 11.35
CA ILE A 33 -6.86 -2.21 10.19
C ILE A 33 -5.75 -1.58 9.34
N ILE A 34 -5.08 -2.37 8.51
CA ILE A 34 -4.05 -1.90 7.57
C ILE A 34 -4.51 -2.17 6.15
N GLU A 35 -4.39 -1.17 5.28
CA GLU A 35 -4.62 -1.36 3.85
C GLU A 35 -3.47 -2.16 3.23
N MET A 36 -3.81 -3.13 2.38
CA MET A 36 -2.88 -3.94 1.59
C MET A 36 -3.37 -4.01 0.16
N ILE A 37 -2.44 -3.98 -0.79
CA ILE A 37 -2.75 -4.19 -2.21
C ILE A 37 -2.73 -5.70 -2.46
N ASP A 38 -3.93 -6.29 -2.48
CA ASP A 38 -4.15 -7.74 -2.49
C ASP A 38 -3.31 -8.47 -1.43
N LYS A 39 -2.47 -9.43 -1.84
CA LYS A 39 -1.58 -10.20 -0.95
C LYS A 39 -0.13 -9.72 -1.00
N MET A 40 0.11 -8.48 -1.43
CA MET A 40 1.44 -7.92 -1.65
C MET A 40 2.31 -8.84 -2.52
N ASP A 41 1.71 -9.43 -3.55
CA ASP A 41 2.34 -10.30 -4.54
C ASP A 41 2.61 -9.56 -5.85
N GLY A 42 2.99 -10.30 -6.90
CA GLY A 42 3.40 -9.71 -8.18
C GLY A 42 4.55 -8.73 -8.01
N PHE A 43 4.41 -7.56 -8.64
CA PHE A 43 5.46 -6.55 -8.65
C PHE A 43 5.84 -6.02 -7.26
N HIS A 44 4.89 -5.98 -6.31
CA HIS A 44 5.20 -5.60 -4.93
C HIS A 44 6.12 -6.61 -4.24
N ALA A 45 5.99 -7.90 -4.55
CA ALA A 45 6.88 -8.93 -4.03
C ALA A 45 8.23 -8.93 -4.76
N GLU A 46 8.25 -8.75 -6.08
CA GLU A 46 9.48 -8.70 -6.88
C GLU A 46 10.38 -7.51 -6.50
N LEU A 47 9.78 -6.38 -6.09
CA LEU A 47 10.49 -5.21 -5.59
C LEU A 47 11.17 -5.43 -4.23
N LEU A 48 10.92 -6.54 -3.54
CA LEU A 48 11.56 -6.84 -2.26
C LEU A 48 12.43 -8.10 -2.36
N SER A 49 13.56 -8.12 -1.64
CA SER A 49 14.36 -9.35 -1.50
C SER A 49 13.61 -10.45 -0.75
N SER A 50 12.65 -10.07 0.09
CA SER A 50 11.75 -10.97 0.81
C SER A 50 10.35 -10.37 0.86
N LYS A 51 9.35 -11.15 0.45
CA LYS A 51 7.95 -10.75 0.40
C LYS A 51 7.38 -10.46 1.81
N ILE A 52 6.44 -9.53 1.88
CA ILE A 52 5.59 -9.32 3.06
C ILE A 52 4.57 -10.48 3.16
N GLU A 53 4.61 -11.20 4.28
CA GLU A 53 3.77 -12.37 4.48
C GLU A 53 2.37 -12.01 4.98
N ILE A 54 1.35 -12.59 4.33
CA ILE A 54 -0.06 -12.44 4.69
C ILE A 54 -0.67 -13.83 4.87
N ASP A 55 -1.11 -14.14 6.09
CA ASP A 55 -1.81 -15.38 6.44
C ASP A 55 -3.26 -15.09 6.81
N LYS A 56 -4.20 -15.71 6.10
CA LYS A 56 -5.66 -15.63 6.37
C LYS A 56 -6.16 -14.19 6.60
N GLY A 57 -5.72 -13.26 5.75
CA GLY A 57 -6.10 -11.85 5.81
C GLY A 57 -5.41 -11.05 6.91
N ARG A 58 -4.35 -11.58 7.53
CA ARG A 58 -3.54 -10.90 8.55
C ARG A 58 -2.10 -10.81 8.09
N VAL A 59 -1.51 -9.65 8.28
CA VAL A 59 -0.11 -9.41 7.96
C VAL A 59 0.75 -9.92 9.11
N LEU A 60 1.80 -10.69 8.79
CA LEU A 60 2.78 -11.10 9.78
C LEU A 60 3.79 -9.98 9.98
N ILE A 61 4.04 -9.61 11.24
CA ILE A 61 4.99 -8.55 11.57
C ILE A 61 6.40 -9.08 11.28
N PRO A 62 7.19 -8.42 10.41
CA PRO A 62 8.57 -8.83 10.14
C PRO A 62 9.44 -8.79 11.40
N THR A 63 10.35 -9.75 11.52
CA THR A 63 11.30 -9.85 12.65
C THR A 63 12.71 -9.37 12.30
N ALA A 64 12.98 -9.13 11.01
CA ALA A 64 14.25 -8.57 10.57
C ALA A 64 14.40 -7.09 11.02
N PRO A 65 15.64 -6.59 11.23
CA PRO A 65 15.87 -5.22 11.66
C PRO A 65 15.31 -4.14 10.71
N GLY A 66 15.14 -2.93 11.24
CA GLY A 66 14.69 -1.77 10.46
C GLY A 66 13.21 -1.88 10.08
N LEU A 67 12.89 -1.65 8.80
CA LEU A 67 11.52 -1.83 8.30
C LEU A 67 11.13 -3.31 8.17
N GLY A 68 12.11 -4.23 8.25
CA GLY A 68 11.91 -5.67 8.12
C GLY A 68 11.77 -6.15 6.68
N VAL A 69 12.12 -5.31 5.70
CA VAL A 69 12.19 -5.62 4.28
C VAL A 69 13.43 -4.96 3.66
N GLU A 70 13.87 -5.48 2.52
CA GLU A 70 14.95 -4.90 1.71
C GLU A 70 14.46 -4.68 0.28
N LEU A 71 14.78 -3.52 -0.29
CA LEU A 71 14.40 -3.18 -1.67
C LEU A 71 15.32 -3.91 -2.65
N ASN A 72 14.74 -4.62 -3.61
CA ASN A 72 15.47 -5.12 -4.77
C ASN A 72 15.71 -3.96 -5.75
N GLU A 73 16.86 -3.31 -5.61
CA GLU A 73 17.22 -2.14 -6.44
C GLU A 73 17.39 -2.49 -7.92
N GLU A 74 17.79 -3.72 -8.26
CA GLU A 74 17.93 -4.15 -9.65
C GLU A 74 16.56 -4.14 -10.35
N VAL A 75 15.55 -4.73 -9.70
CA VAL A 75 14.17 -4.71 -10.20
C VAL A 75 13.66 -3.27 -10.29
N ALA A 76 13.89 -2.44 -9.26
CA ALA A 76 13.45 -1.04 -9.29
C ALA A 76 14.08 -0.26 -10.45
N ARG A 77 15.40 -0.39 -10.68
CA ARG A 77 16.11 0.29 -11.77
C ARG A 77 15.72 -0.22 -13.15
N ALA A 78 15.33 -1.49 -13.27
CA ALA A 78 14.85 -2.09 -14.51
C ALA A 78 13.44 -1.60 -14.93
N HIS A 79 12.69 -0.95 -14.03
CA HIS A 79 11.33 -0.46 -14.27
C HIS A 79 11.21 1.07 -14.11
N PRO A 80 11.93 1.86 -14.93
CA PRO A 80 11.82 3.32 -14.90
C PRO A 80 10.42 3.78 -15.36
N TYR A 81 9.90 4.81 -14.69
CA TYR A 81 8.69 5.49 -15.15
C TYR A 81 9.05 6.48 -16.27
N HIS A 82 8.39 6.33 -17.43
CA HIS A 82 8.59 7.18 -18.61
C HIS A 82 7.33 7.96 -19.02
N GLY A 83 6.25 7.86 -18.25
CA GLY A 83 5.02 8.59 -18.52
C GLY A 83 5.11 10.06 -18.10
N ASP A 84 4.08 10.80 -18.47
CA ASP A 84 3.87 12.22 -18.14
C ASP A 84 2.75 12.43 -17.12
N GLN A 85 2.01 11.37 -16.77
CA GLN A 85 0.92 11.41 -15.80
C GLN A 85 1.43 11.43 -14.36
N LEU A 86 0.60 11.95 -13.46
CA LEU A 86 0.83 11.79 -12.03
C LEU A 86 0.45 10.37 -11.57
N HIS A 87 0.93 9.99 -10.38
CA HIS A 87 0.54 8.73 -9.73
C HIS A 87 -0.98 8.57 -9.59
N LEU A 88 -1.66 9.68 -9.27
CA LEU A 88 -3.11 9.80 -9.27
C LEU A 88 -3.49 11.16 -9.84
N GLU A 89 -4.52 11.17 -10.69
CA GLU A 89 -5.09 12.39 -11.26
C GLU A 89 -6.59 12.43 -11.01
N MET A 90 -7.11 13.63 -10.75
CA MET A 90 -8.55 13.82 -10.68
C MET A 90 -9.13 13.90 -12.09
N GLY A 91 -10.33 13.34 -12.27
CA GLY A 91 -11.07 13.51 -13.51
C GLY A 91 -11.29 15.00 -13.82
N GLN A 92 -11.01 15.40 -15.06
CA GLN A 92 -11.06 16.82 -15.46
C GLN A 92 -12.47 17.31 -15.80
N THR A 93 -13.43 16.40 -15.93
CA THR A 93 -14.82 16.75 -16.22
C THR A 93 -15.74 16.29 -15.08
N PRO A 94 -16.80 17.05 -14.77
CA PRO A 94 -17.81 16.61 -13.81
C PRO A 94 -18.42 15.25 -14.19
N PHE A 95 -18.99 14.59 -13.19
CA PHE A 95 -19.83 13.43 -13.42
C PHE A 95 -21.04 13.82 -14.29
N ASP A 96 -21.28 13.04 -15.36
CA ASP A 96 -22.45 13.19 -16.23
C ASP A 96 -23.26 11.88 -16.18
N PRO A 97 -24.48 11.89 -15.61
CA PRO A 97 -25.33 10.70 -15.54
C PRO A 97 -25.67 10.09 -16.90
N ALA A 98 -25.65 10.85 -18.00
CA ALA A 98 -25.90 10.32 -19.34
C ALA A 98 -24.69 9.59 -19.92
N ARG A 99 -23.47 9.98 -19.55
CA ARG A 99 -22.19 9.43 -20.02
C ARG A 99 -21.58 8.40 -19.07
N ASN A 100 -21.69 8.61 -17.77
CA ASN A 100 -20.97 7.91 -16.70
C ASN A 100 -21.86 6.90 -15.94
N ARG A 101 -22.93 6.41 -16.60
CA ARG A 101 -24.04 5.62 -16.03
C ARG A 101 -23.65 4.45 -15.11
N HIS A 102 -22.45 3.90 -15.26
CA HIS A 102 -21.94 2.81 -14.43
C HIS A 102 -20.63 3.24 -13.78
N PHE A 103 -20.61 3.26 -12.44
CA PHE A 103 -19.37 3.37 -11.68
C PHE A 103 -18.68 2.00 -11.72
N ALA A 104 -17.45 1.93 -12.23
CA ALA A 104 -16.75 0.64 -12.38
C ALA A 104 -16.26 0.06 -11.04
N GLY A 105 -16.32 0.83 -9.95
CA GLY A 105 -15.86 0.43 -8.62
C GLY A 105 -16.95 -0.09 -7.68
N GLY A 106 -18.14 -0.44 -8.19
CA GLY A 106 -19.24 -1.00 -7.41
C GLY A 106 -20.57 -0.99 -8.15
#